data_AF-W7YMK2-F1
#
_entry.id   AF-W7YMK2-F1
#
_cell.length_a   1.000
_cell.length_b   1.000
_cell.length_c   1.000
_cell.angle_alpha   90.00
_cell.angle_beta   90.00
_cell.angle_gamma   90.00
#
_symmetry.space_group_name_H-M   'P 1'
#
loop_
_entity.id
_entity.type
_entity.pdbx_description
1 polymer ?
#
loop_
_entity_poly.entity_id
_entity_poly.type
_entity_poly.pdbx_seq_one_letter_code
_entity_poly.pdbx_strand_id
1 'polypeptide(L)'
;MKYSQTVDLIRGGKAGGTSQSMNHAWVTGSKIREVVPTADYMPLTYLANAAGEKYTPSGSPYYGVYLIPKKVSEDKVKKILEFFDYAYGKEGNELATYGIEGVDYKLENGRKIPTPESVKDHVGDGNMNNLIHLISDDMSIGGVGMPDDVYDRNVKIVNERKQIKTPYPSLDLYSEAYNKYYPEISKKVTDMRTKVIIGKDTIENYDKLIDQLRNDPTLKQVADDMTKAYQAKVNNK
;
A
#
# COMPACT_ATOMS: atom_id res chain seq x y z
N MET A 1 -8.46 -18.48 -3.49
CA MET A 1 -8.42 -17.81 -4.81
C MET A 1 -7.18 -16.95 -4.85
N LYS A 2 -6.40 -16.98 -5.94
CA LYS A 2 -5.24 -16.09 -6.10
C LYS A 2 -5.74 -14.66 -6.34
N TYR A 3 -4.95 -13.67 -5.94
CA TYR A 3 -5.31 -12.26 -6.14
C TYR A 3 -5.63 -11.91 -7.61
N SER A 4 -4.85 -12.45 -8.56
CA SER A 4 -5.10 -12.25 -10.00
C SER A 4 -6.50 -12.69 -10.41
N GLN A 5 -6.98 -13.83 -9.89
CA GLN A 5 -8.32 -14.33 -10.19
C GLN A 5 -9.41 -13.40 -9.64
N THR A 6 -9.18 -12.76 -8.49
CA THR A 6 -10.11 -11.75 -7.95
C THR A 6 -10.16 -10.50 -8.85
N VAL A 7 -9.01 -10.04 -9.34
CA VAL A 7 -8.95 -8.90 -10.27
C VAL A 7 -9.65 -9.23 -11.60
N ASP A 8 -9.48 -10.44 -12.11
CA ASP A 8 -10.15 -10.89 -13.34
C ASP A 8 -11.68 -10.93 -13.18
N LEU A 9 -12.18 -11.37 -12.03
CA LEU A 9 -13.62 -11.32 -11.72
C LEU A 9 -14.15 -9.89 -11.68
N ILE A 10 -13.40 -8.97 -11.07
CA ILE A 10 -13.77 -7.54 -11.03
C ILE A 10 -13.83 -6.96 -12.44
N ARG A 11 -12.76 -7.14 -13.23
CA ARG A 11 -12.69 -6.66 -14.63
C ARG A 11 -13.80 -7.23 -15.50
N GLY A 12 -14.19 -8.48 -15.27
CA GLY A 12 -15.31 -9.12 -15.95
C GLY A 12 -16.70 -8.69 -15.46
N GLY A 13 -16.82 -7.73 -14.53
CA GLY A 13 -18.09 -7.30 -13.96
C GLY A 13 -18.79 -8.33 -13.06
N LYS A 14 -18.04 -9.34 -12.58
CA LYS A 14 -18.57 -10.48 -11.81
C LYS A 14 -18.35 -10.36 -10.29
N ALA A 15 -17.72 -9.28 -9.84
CA ALA A 15 -17.48 -8.99 -8.42
C ALA A 15 -17.65 -7.50 -8.15
N GLY A 16 -18.00 -7.14 -6.90
CA GLY A 16 -18.32 -5.76 -6.51
C GLY A 16 -17.18 -4.96 -5.87
N GLY A 17 -16.08 -5.61 -5.47
CA GLY A 17 -14.95 -4.92 -4.83
C GLY A 17 -13.72 -5.79 -4.63
N THR A 18 -12.55 -5.14 -4.59
CA THR A 18 -11.27 -5.75 -4.23
C THR A 18 -10.41 -4.80 -3.41
N SER A 19 -9.35 -5.31 -2.78
CA SER A 19 -8.32 -4.50 -2.13
C SER A 19 -7.25 -4.12 -3.15
N GLN A 20 -7.17 -2.82 -3.45
CA GLN A 20 -6.27 -2.22 -4.42
C GLN A 20 -5.85 -0.82 -3.94
N SER A 21 -4.74 -0.28 -4.49
CA SER A 21 -4.42 1.13 -4.31
C SER A 21 -5.46 2.02 -5.00
N MET A 22 -5.56 3.27 -4.58
CA MET A 22 -6.66 4.14 -4.97
C MET A 22 -6.70 4.43 -6.48
N ASN A 23 -5.54 4.63 -7.12
CA ASN A 23 -5.41 4.81 -8.56
C ASN A 23 -5.96 3.62 -9.36
N HIS A 24 -5.94 2.41 -8.81
CA HIS A 24 -6.53 1.23 -9.46
C HIS A 24 -8.05 1.26 -9.51
N ALA A 25 -8.72 2.17 -8.78
CA ALA A 25 -10.15 2.42 -9.01
C ALA A 25 -10.38 2.85 -10.47
N TRP A 26 -9.50 3.69 -11.03
CA TRP A 26 -9.53 4.06 -12.45
C TRP A 26 -8.93 2.99 -13.37
N VAL A 27 -7.73 2.49 -13.08
CA VAL A 27 -7.06 1.50 -13.95
C VAL A 27 -7.90 0.23 -14.11
N THR A 28 -8.47 -0.27 -13.02
CA THR A 28 -9.40 -1.40 -13.08
C THR A 28 -10.78 -0.96 -13.59
N GLY A 29 -11.32 0.16 -13.10
CA GLY A 29 -12.66 0.64 -13.45
C GLY A 29 -12.86 0.93 -14.94
N SER A 30 -11.86 1.52 -15.60
CA SER A 30 -11.87 1.76 -17.05
C SER A 30 -12.01 0.45 -17.84
N LYS A 31 -11.40 -0.64 -17.38
CA LYS A 31 -11.57 -1.99 -17.95
C LYS A 31 -12.94 -2.60 -17.67
N ILE A 32 -13.51 -2.36 -16.49
CA ILE A 32 -14.89 -2.78 -16.20
C ILE A 32 -15.85 -2.11 -17.17
N ARG A 33 -15.64 -0.83 -17.52
CA ARG A 33 -16.49 -0.08 -18.47
C ARG A 33 -16.50 -0.64 -19.90
N GLU A 34 -15.52 -1.44 -20.30
CA GLU A 34 -15.54 -2.15 -21.58
C GLU A 34 -16.65 -3.22 -21.62
N VAL A 35 -17.05 -3.77 -20.45
CA VAL A 35 -18.09 -4.80 -20.33
C VAL A 35 -19.39 -4.24 -19.73
N VAL A 36 -19.28 -3.29 -18.79
CA VAL A 36 -20.39 -2.62 -18.10
C VAL A 36 -20.20 -1.11 -18.24
N PRO A 37 -20.68 -0.48 -19.34
CA PRO A 37 -20.36 0.92 -19.66
C PRO A 37 -20.73 1.95 -18.59
N THR A 38 -21.70 1.63 -17.73
CA THR A 38 -22.16 2.48 -16.63
C THR A 38 -21.42 2.24 -15.30
N ALA A 39 -20.42 1.35 -15.28
CA ALA A 39 -19.71 1.01 -14.04
C ALA A 39 -18.97 2.22 -13.46
N ASP A 40 -19.24 2.51 -12.19
CA ASP A 40 -18.44 3.41 -11.37
C ASP A 40 -17.71 2.60 -10.28
N TYR A 41 -16.43 2.36 -10.52
CA TYR A 41 -15.56 1.70 -9.56
C TYR A 41 -14.81 2.76 -8.78
N MET A 42 -15.12 2.89 -7.48
CA MET A 42 -14.63 3.99 -6.67
C MET A 42 -13.88 3.49 -5.42
N PRO A 43 -12.86 4.23 -4.96
CA PRO A 43 -12.20 3.93 -3.70
C PRO A 43 -13.08 4.37 -2.52
N LEU A 44 -13.05 3.60 -1.42
CA LEU A 44 -13.74 3.98 -0.19
C LEU A 44 -12.84 4.86 0.69
N THR A 45 -13.43 5.79 1.42
CA THR A 45 -12.73 6.62 2.41
C THR A 45 -12.43 5.77 3.65
N TYR A 46 -13.46 5.36 4.37
CA TYR A 46 -13.44 4.46 5.52
C TYR A 46 -14.79 3.76 5.64
N LEU A 47 -14.84 2.76 6.51
CA LEU A 47 -16.08 2.24 7.07
C LEU A 47 -16.10 2.59 8.55
N ALA A 48 -17.26 3.03 9.04
CA ALA A 48 -17.48 3.21 10.47
C ALA A 48 -17.93 1.87 11.06
N ASN A 49 -17.42 1.51 12.24
CA ASN A 49 -17.96 0.37 12.97
C ASN A 49 -19.32 0.70 13.60
N ALA A 50 -19.94 -0.26 14.31
CA ALA A 50 -21.23 -0.07 14.96
C ALA A 50 -21.24 1.05 16.03
N ALA A 51 -20.08 1.41 16.57
CA ALA A 51 -19.91 2.53 17.50
C ALA A 51 -19.66 3.88 16.79
N GLY A 52 -19.65 3.91 15.46
CA GLY A 52 -19.36 5.10 14.66
C GLY A 52 -17.86 5.41 14.52
N GLU A 53 -16.97 4.55 15.02
CA GLU A 53 -15.53 4.76 14.95
C GLU A 53 -15.04 4.53 13.52
N LYS A 54 -14.35 5.52 12.98
CA LYS A 54 -13.84 5.53 11.62
C LYS A 54 -12.41 5.00 11.61
N TYR A 55 -12.06 4.21 10.59
CA TYR A 55 -10.72 3.64 10.46
C TYR A 55 -10.17 3.81 9.05
N THR A 56 -8.97 4.38 8.95
CA THR A 56 -8.16 4.38 7.72
C THR A 56 -6.73 3.97 8.09
N PRO A 57 -6.26 2.78 7.68
CA PRO A 57 -4.92 2.33 8.03
C PRO A 57 -3.86 3.20 7.34
N SER A 58 -2.79 3.55 8.07
CA SER A 58 -1.53 3.94 7.43
C SER A 58 -0.73 2.69 7.06
N GLY A 59 -0.48 2.47 5.76
CA GLY A 59 0.40 1.41 5.29
C GLY A 59 1.88 1.70 5.56
N SER A 60 2.72 0.72 5.21
CA SER A 60 4.17 0.94 5.12
C SER A 60 4.48 2.02 4.08
N PRO A 61 5.40 2.97 4.34
CA PRO A 61 5.82 3.96 3.36
C PRO A 61 6.79 3.38 2.30
N TYR A 62 7.03 2.07 2.32
CA TYR A 62 7.87 1.36 1.36
C TYR A 62 7.27 -0.01 1.02
N TYR A 63 7.49 -0.49 -0.20
CA TYR A 63 7.15 -1.85 -0.64
C TYR A 63 8.27 -2.86 -0.42
N GLY A 64 9.51 -2.36 -0.27
CA GLY A 64 10.70 -3.16 -0.06
C GLY A 64 11.90 -2.26 0.23
N VAL A 65 13.05 -2.88 0.46
CA VAL A 65 14.31 -2.17 0.71
C VAL A 65 15.39 -2.71 -0.22
N TYR A 66 16.24 -1.82 -0.73
CA TYR A 66 17.46 -2.20 -1.42
C TYR A 66 18.59 -2.34 -0.41
N LEU A 67 19.33 -3.45 -0.51
CA LEU A 67 20.50 -3.70 0.32
C LEU A 67 21.75 -3.70 -0.56
N ILE A 68 22.79 -3.01 -0.13
CA ILE A 68 24.09 -3.00 -0.81
C ILE A 68 24.94 -4.13 -0.22
N PRO A 69 25.33 -5.14 -1.00
CA PRO A 69 26.15 -6.24 -0.50
C PRO A 69 27.53 -5.74 -0.02
N LYS A 70 28.04 -6.31 1.08
CA LYS A 70 29.36 -5.96 1.64
C LYS A 70 30.53 -6.07 0.65
N LYS A 71 30.39 -6.89 -0.41
CA LYS A 71 31.40 -7.05 -1.47
C LYS A 71 31.52 -5.86 -2.43
N VAL A 72 30.60 -4.89 -2.38
CA VAL A 72 30.65 -3.69 -3.22
C VAL A 72 31.72 -2.75 -2.66
N SER A 73 32.63 -2.29 -3.52
CA SER A 73 33.69 -1.34 -3.13
C SER A 73 33.10 -0.03 -2.65
N GLU A 74 33.78 0.65 -1.72
CA GLU A 74 33.31 1.92 -1.14
C GLU A 74 33.01 2.98 -2.22
N ASP A 75 33.86 3.11 -3.24
CA ASP A 75 33.63 4.04 -4.35
C ASP A 75 32.33 3.74 -5.09
N LYS A 76 31.99 2.46 -5.26
CA LYS A 76 30.76 2.05 -5.91
C LYS A 76 29.55 2.22 -4.99
N VAL A 77 29.72 2.04 -3.68
CA VAL A 77 28.67 2.40 -2.69
C VAL A 77 28.35 3.88 -2.80
N LYS A 78 29.36 4.76 -2.80
CA LYS A 78 29.17 6.22 -2.94
C LYS A 78 28.41 6.55 -4.23
N LYS A 79 28.77 5.94 -5.37
CA LYS A 79 28.04 6.13 -6.63
C LYS A 79 26.60 5.64 -6.61
N ILE A 80 26.32 4.51 -5.94
CA ILE A 80 24.94 4.04 -5.75
C ILE A 80 24.14 5.02 -4.91
N LEU A 81 24.73 5.58 -3.85
CA LEU A 81 24.07 6.57 -2.99
C LEU A 81 23.83 7.89 -3.74
N GLU A 82 24.81 8.39 -4.52
CA GLU A 82 24.64 9.56 -5.39
C GLU A 82 23.48 9.38 -6.38
N PHE A 83 23.32 8.17 -6.95
CA PHE A 83 22.21 7.87 -7.83
C PHE A 83 20.84 7.96 -7.13
N PHE A 84 20.70 7.35 -5.94
CA PHE A 84 19.45 7.44 -5.18
C PHE A 84 19.17 8.84 -4.68
N ASP A 85 20.19 9.61 -4.30
CA ASP A 85 20.06 11.01 -3.90
C ASP A 85 19.49 11.87 -5.04
N TYR A 86 20.03 11.74 -6.27
CA TYR A 86 19.47 12.40 -7.45
C TYR A 86 18.06 11.91 -7.78
N ALA A 87 17.84 10.59 -7.77
CA ALA A 87 16.57 9.98 -8.15
C ALA A 87 15.41 10.32 -7.20
N TYR A 88 15.70 10.60 -5.93
CA TYR A 88 14.72 11.11 -4.97
C TYR A 88 14.77 12.63 -4.79
N GLY A 89 15.65 13.33 -5.49
CA GLY A 89 15.56 14.76 -5.74
C GLY A 89 14.39 15.10 -6.68
N LYS A 90 13.96 16.37 -6.71
CA LYS A 90 12.77 16.78 -7.47
C LYS A 90 12.85 16.37 -8.95
N GLU A 91 13.95 16.70 -9.62
CA GLU A 91 14.14 16.44 -11.05
C GLU A 91 14.17 14.93 -11.35
N GLY A 92 14.99 14.17 -10.62
CA GLY A 92 15.12 12.72 -10.85
C GLY A 92 13.83 11.97 -10.54
N ASN A 93 13.07 12.38 -9.52
CA ASN A 93 11.82 11.74 -9.16
C ASN A 93 10.72 12.01 -10.19
N GLU A 94 10.63 13.26 -10.69
CA GLU A 94 9.70 13.60 -11.76
C GLU A 94 10.06 12.90 -13.07
N LEU A 95 11.35 12.84 -13.42
CA LEU A 95 11.83 12.13 -14.60
C LEU A 95 11.50 10.62 -14.54
N ALA A 96 11.72 9.99 -13.38
CA ALA A 96 11.45 8.56 -13.16
C ALA A 96 9.95 8.21 -13.11
N THR A 97 9.04 9.18 -13.09
CA THR A 97 7.60 8.91 -13.08
C THR A 97 6.90 9.41 -14.33
N TYR A 98 7.25 10.60 -14.80
CA TYR A 98 6.53 11.27 -15.88
C TYR A 98 7.32 11.34 -17.18
N GLY A 99 8.64 11.11 -17.15
CA GLY A 99 9.52 11.28 -18.29
C GLY A 99 9.94 12.74 -18.49
N ILE A 100 10.16 13.13 -19.75
CA ILE A 100 10.68 14.44 -20.16
C ILE A 100 9.52 15.39 -20.49
N GLU A 101 9.54 16.60 -19.92
CA GLU A 101 8.53 17.62 -20.23
C GLU A 101 8.56 18.01 -21.71
N GLY A 102 7.38 18.12 -22.33
CA GLY A 102 7.19 18.41 -23.75
C GLY A 102 7.32 17.19 -24.66
N VAL A 103 7.93 16.11 -24.19
CA VAL A 103 8.03 14.82 -24.90
C VAL A 103 7.00 13.84 -24.32
N ASP A 104 7.14 13.49 -23.04
CA ASP A 104 6.34 12.49 -22.36
C ASP A 104 5.15 13.08 -21.61
N TYR A 105 5.25 14.32 -21.13
CA TYR A 105 4.13 14.98 -20.48
C TYR A 105 4.07 16.48 -20.77
N LYS A 106 2.91 17.09 -20.53
CA LYS A 106 2.72 18.55 -20.50
C LYS A 106 2.10 18.98 -19.19
N LEU A 107 2.42 20.19 -18.74
CA LEU A 107 1.77 20.78 -17.58
C LEU A 107 0.46 21.46 -18.01
N GLU A 108 -0.67 20.93 -17.55
CA GLU A 108 -2.00 21.51 -17.79
C GLU A 108 -2.74 21.58 -16.46
N ASN A 109 -3.24 22.76 -16.07
CA ASN A 109 -3.95 22.97 -14.80
C ASN A 109 -3.20 22.47 -13.55
N GLY A 110 -1.86 22.59 -13.56
CA GLY A 110 -1.01 22.11 -12.47
C GLY A 110 -0.82 20.59 -12.42
N ARG A 111 -1.28 19.86 -13.45
CA ARG A 111 -1.16 18.41 -13.58
C ARG A 111 -0.23 18.05 -14.72
N LYS A 112 0.54 16.97 -14.54
CA LYS A 112 1.40 16.42 -15.59
C LYS A 112 0.58 15.43 -16.42
N ILE A 113 0.14 15.88 -17.59
CA ILE A 113 -0.70 15.11 -18.51
C ILE A 113 0.18 14.34 -19.47
N PRO A 114 0.10 12.99 -19.52
CA PRO A 114 0.89 12.19 -20.45
C PRO A 114 0.57 12.53 -21.91
N THR A 115 1.59 12.60 -22.76
CA THR A 115 1.43 12.72 -24.21
C THR A 115 1.16 11.36 -24.85
N PRO A 116 0.72 11.31 -26.13
CA PRO A 116 0.66 10.06 -26.87
C PRO A 116 2.00 9.34 -27.00
N GLU A 117 3.13 10.07 -26.96
CA GLU A 117 4.46 9.47 -27.05
C GLU A 117 4.81 8.71 -25.77
N SER A 118 4.45 9.28 -24.61
CA SER A 118 4.59 8.60 -23.32
C SER A 118 3.91 7.24 -23.29
N VAL A 119 2.79 7.04 -23.99
CA VAL A 119 2.13 5.73 -24.06
C VAL A 119 2.96 4.70 -24.85
N LYS A 120 3.74 5.13 -25.84
CA LYS A 120 4.63 4.25 -26.63
C LYS A 120 5.92 3.95 -25.86
N ASP A 121 6.46 4.97 -25.21
CA ASP A 121 7.74 4.88 -24.49
C ASP A 121 7.56 4.26 -23.10
N HIS A 122 6.33 4.22 -22.56
CA HIS A 122 6.05 3.58 -21.30
C HIS A 122 6.22 2.05 -21.36
N VAL A 123 7.06 1.53 -20.46
CA VAL A 123 7.21 0.10 -20.23
C VAL A 123 6.42 -0.29 -18.97
N GLY A 124 5.10 -0.49 -19.12
CA GLY A 124 4.20 -0.91 -18.03
C GLY A 124 3.59 0.25 -17.22
N ASP A 125 3.13 -0.02 -15.99
CA ASP A 125 2.40 0.95 -15.13
C ASP A 125 3.30 2.08 -14.53
N GLY A 126 4.46 2.36 -15.14
CA GLY A 126 5.34 3.47 -14.79
C GLY A 126 6.82 3.23 -15.14
N ASN A 127 7.46 4.24 -15.75
CA ASN A 127 8.85 4.19 -16.21
C ASN A 127 9.87 4.29 -15.06
N MET A 128 10.08 3.19 -14.32
CA MET A 128 10.97 3.05 -13.13
C MET A 128 10.27 3.18 -11.77
N ASN A 129 8.94 3.27 -11.74
CA ASN A 129 8.16 3.34 -10.50
C ASN A 129 8.32 2.11 -9.58
N ASN A 130 8.96 1.02 -10.01
CA ASN A 130 9.31 -0.11 -9.14
C ASN A 130 10.63 0.08 -8.37
N LEU A 131 11.49 1.00 -8.83
CA LEU A 131 12.77 1.34 -8.21
C LEU A 131 12.69 2.69 -7.49
N ILE A 132 12.12 3.70 -8.15
CA ILE A 132 12.01 5.07 -7.68
C ILE A 132 10.54 5.44 -7.66
N HIS A 133 9.93 5.40 -6.47
CA HIS A 133 8.55 5.82 -6.30
C HIS A 133 8.41 7.33 -6.31
N LEU A 134 7.35 7.83 -6.93
CA LEU A 134 6.99 9.25 -6.87
C LEU A 134 6.75 9.69 -5.41
N ILE A 135 7.42 10.75 -4.98
CA ILE A 135 7.21 11.39 -3.69
C ILE A 135 6.06 12.39 -3.83
N SER A 136 4.83 11.87 -3.93
CA SER A 136 3.60 12.67 -4.00
C SER A 136 2.39 11.78 -3.73
N ASP A 137 1.30 12.36 -3.22
CA ASP A 137 0.02 11.65 -3.18
C ASP A 137 -0.48 11.27 -4.57
N ASP A 138 -0.03 11.97 -5.60
CA ASP A 138 -0.40 11.71 -7.00
C ASP A 138 -0.11 10.26 -7.40
N MET A 139 0.90 9.63 -6.79
CA MET A 139 1.22 8.21 -6.95
C MET A 139 0.03 7.29 -6.66
N SER A 140 -0.85 7.71 -5.75
CA SER A 140 -2.07 6.99 -5.37
C SER A 140 -3.35 7.61 -5.94
N ILE A 141 -3.31 8.83 -6.47
CA ILE A 141 -4.50 9.55 -6.96
C ILE A 141 -4.70 9.32 -8.46
N GLY A 142 -3.64 9.53 -9.24
CA GLY A 142 -3.67 9.64 -10.70
C GLY A 142 -3.44 8.32 -11.44
N GLY A 143 -3.82 8.31 -12.72
CA GLY A 143 -3.56 7.21 -13.65
C GLY A 143 -3.72 7.68 -15.09
N VAL A 144 -3.07 6.98 -16.03
CA VAL A 144 -3.12 7.34 -17.45
C VAL A 144 -4.56 7.36 -17.95
N GLY A 145 -4.93 8.42 -18.66
CA GLY A 145 -6.27 8.62 -19.23
C GLY A 145 -7.39 8.93 -18.21
N MET A 146 -7.05 9.17 -16.94
CA MET A 146 -8.04 9.48 -15.89
C MET A 146 -8.71 10.85 -16.14
N PRO A 147 -10.06 10.90 -16.23
CA PRO A 147 -10.81 12.15 -16.32
C PRO A 147 -10.63 13.04 -15.09
N ASP A 148 -10.79 14.35 -15.28
CA ASP A 148 -10.60 15.37 -14.23
C ASP A 148 -11.56 15.19 -13.05
N ASP A 149 -12.82 14.84 -13.30
CA ASP A 149 -13.82 14.62 -12.24
C ASP A 149 -13.47 13.40 -11.37
N VAL A 150 -12.92 12.34 -11.98
CA VAL A 150 -12.44 11.14 -11.25
C VAL A 150 -11.20 11.48 -10.42
N TYR A 151 -10.29 12.27 -10.99
CA TYR A 151 -9.09 12.74 -10.29
C TYR A 151 -9.45 13.60 -9.08
N ASP A 152 -10.30 14.61 -9.26
CA ASP A 152 -10.76 15.52 -8.20
C ASP A 152 -11.51 14.77 -7.09
N ARG A 153 -12.29 13.75 -7.46
CA ARG A 153 -12.90 12.83 -6.49
C ARG A 153 -11.84 12.09 -5.68
N ASN A 154 -10.80 11.55 -6.32
CA ASN A 154 -9.72 10.85 -5.62
C ASN A 154 -8.93 11.80 -4.70
N VAL A 155 -8.67 13.04 -5.11
CA VAL A 155 -8.05 14.08 -4.25
C VAL A 155 -8.87 14.28 -2.98
N LYS A 156 -10.19 14.43 -3.09
CA LYS A 156 -11.09 14.57 -1.93
C LYS A 156 -11.01 13.35 -1.01
N ILE A 157 -11.03 12.14 -1.58
CA ILE A 157 -10.95 10.89 -0.83
C ILE A 157 -9.61 10.75 -0.09
N VAL A 158 -8.47 11.05 -0.74
CA VAL A 158 -7.14 11.04 -0.08
C VAL A 158 -7.12 12.03 1.08
N ASN A 159 -7.61 13.25 0.86
CA ASN A 159 -7.60 14.29 1.88
C ASN A 159 -8.48 13.92 3.09
N GLU A 160 -9.65 13.34 2.87
CA GLU A 160 -10.51 12.82 3.95
C GLU A 160 -9.84 11.67 4.71
N ARG A 161 -9.25 10.72 3.98
CA ARG A 161 -8.50 9.58 4.56
C ARG A 161 -7.35 10.04 5.46
N LYS A 162 -6.65 11.12 5.08
CA LYS A 162 -5.57 11.70 5.89
C LYS A 162 -6.05 12.23 7.24
N GLN A 163 -7.28 12.74 7.34
CA GLN A 163 -7.86 13.21 8.61
C GLN A 163 -8.21 12.08 9.57
N ILE A 164 -8.37 10.85 9.06
CA ILE A 164 -8.84 9.66 9.80
C ILE A 164 -7.71 8.63 9.96
N LYS A 165 -6.51 8.97 9.48
CA LYS A 165 -5.35 8.08 9.45
C LYS A 165 -5.06 7.53 10.85
N THR A 166 -5.11 6.21 10.97
CA THR A 166 -4.61 5.49 12.14
C THR A 166 -3.14 5.14 11.91
N PRO A 167 -2.20 5.63 12.75
CA PRO A 167 -0.78 5.31 12.62
C PRO A 167 -0.50 3.81 12.78
N TYR A 168 0.61 3.35 12.20
CA TYR A 168 1.14 2.00 12.38
C TYR A 168 2.42 2.04 13.24
N PRO A 169 2.29 2.13 14.58
CA PRO A 169 3.40 2.45 15.48
C PRO A 169 4.47 1.35 15.59
N SER A 170 4.13 0.10 15.22
CA SER A 170 5.03 -1.04 15.33
C SER A 170 5.87 -1.33 14.08
N LEU A 171 5.66 -0.58 12.99
CA LEU A 171 6.28 -0.86 11.68
C LEU A 171 7.82 -0.91 11.70
N ASP A 172 8.44 -0.04 12.50
CA ASP A 172 9.89 0.13 12.63
C ASP A 172 10.45 -0.40 13.96
N LEU A 173 9.65 -1.17 14.71
CA LEU A 173 10.08 -1.77 15.95
C LEU A 173 10.78 -3.10 15.70
N TYR A 174 11.79 -3.38 16.51
CA TYR A 174 12.53 -4.64 16.48
C TYR A 174 12.37 -5.39 17.79
N SER A 175 12.03 -6.67 17.70
CA SER A 175 12.07 -7.62 18.82
C SER A 175 12.46 -8.99 18.29
N GLU A 176 13.46 -9.61 18.91
CA GLU A 176 13.87 -10.99 18.57
C GLU A 176 12.74 -11.98 18.89
N ALA A 177 12.08 -11.82 20.04
CA ALA A 177 10.94 -12.64 20.41
C ALA A 177 9.79 -12.51 19.40
N TYR A 178 9.46 -11.28 18.98
CA TYR A 178 8.45 -11.04 17.95
C TYR A 178 8.83 -11.77 16.65
N ASN A 179 10.04 -11.54 16.13
CA ASN A 179 10.49 -12.13 14.87
C ASN A 179 10.54 -13.66 14.92
N LYS A 180 10.85 -14.24 16.07
CA LYS A 180 10.98 -15.68 16.24
C LYS A 180 9.64 -16.39 16.46
N TYR A 181 8.78 -15.84 17.32
CA TYR A 181 7.60 -16.58 17.81
C TYR A 181 6.27 -16.07 17.23
N TYR A 182 6.15 -14.77 16.93
CA TYR A 182 4.91 -14.19 16.44
C TYR A 182 4.42 -14.77 15.10
N PRO A 183 5.28 -15.15 14.13
CA PRO A 183 4.82 -15.75 12.87
C PRO A 183 3.96 -17.01 13.08
N GLU A 184 4.37 -17.91 13.97
CA GLU A 184 3.61 -19.14 14.26
C GLU A 184 2.30 -18.83 15.00
N ILE A 185 2.35 -17.93 15.99
CA ILE A 185 1.16 -17.49 16.74
C ILE A 185 0.14 -16.85 15.79
N SER A 186 0.58 -15.94 14.94
CA SER A 186 -0.28 -15.21 13.98
C SER A 186 -0.89 -16.16 12.94
N LYS A 187 -0.13 -17.19 12.51
CA LYS A 187 -0.63 -18.25 11.65
C LYS A 187 -1.73 -19.06 12.33
N LYS A 188 -1.57 -19.47 13.58
CA LYS A 188 -2.59 -20.22 14.35
C LYS A 188 -3.90 -19.44 14.45
N VAL A 189 -3.82 -18.14 14.75
CA VAL A 189 -4.98 -17.24 14.81
C VAL A 189 -5.64 -17.09 13.43
N THR A 190 -4.84 -16.92 12.38
CA THR A 190 -5.35 -16.77 11.00
C THR A 190 -6.04 -18.05 10.53
N ASP A 191 -5.42 -19.21 10.74
CA ASP A 191 -5.99 -20.51 10.36
C ASP A 191 -7.34 -20.75 11.07
N MET A 192 -7.42 -20.45 12.37
CA MET A 192 -8.68 -20.56 13.12
C MET A 192 -9.73 -19.58 12.60
N ARG A 193 -9.37 -18.29 12.42
CA ARG A 193 -10.27 -17.26 11.86
C ARG A 193 -10.83 -17.70 10.51
N THR A 194 -9.99 -18.23 9.63
CA THR A 194 -10.41 -18.75 8.32
C THR A 194 -11.41 -19.89 8.49
N LYS A 195 -11.15 -20.86 9.37
CA LYS A 195 -12.09 -21.97 9.63
C LYS A 195 -13.45 -21.48 10.12
N VAL A 196 -13.48 -20.50 11.03
CA VAL A 196 -14.73 -19.90 11.51
C VAL A 196 -15.48 -19.22 10.37
N ILE A 197 -14.81 -18.39 9.57
CA ILE A 197 -15.45 -17.67 8.44
C ILE A 197 -16.08 -18.64 7.43
N ILE A 198 -15.44 -19.79 7.16
CA ILE A 198 -15.95 -20.80 6.21
C ILE A 198 -16.87 -21.84 6.87
N GLY A 199 -17.27 -21.64 8.13
CA GLY A 199 -18.20 -22.51 8.86
C GLY A 199 -17.63 -23.89 9.23
N LYS A 200 -16.31 -24.05 9.23
CA LYS A 200 -15.62 -25.31 9.64
C LYS A 200 -15.25 -25.35 11.12
N ASP A 201 -15.41 -24.24 11.83
CA ASP A 201 -15.23 -24.13 13.28
C ASP A 201 -16.14 -23.03 13.83
N THR A 202 -16.22 -22.88 15.15
CA THR A 202 -17.15 -21.94 15.79
C THR A 202 -16.44 -20.69 16.33
N ILE A 203 -17.20 -19.60 16.47
CA ILE A 203 -16.66 -18.36 17.05
C ILE A 203 -16.23 -18.56 18.51
N GLU A 204 -16.91 -19.42 19.27
CA GLU A 204 -16.56 -19.75 20.65
C GLU A 204 -15.20 -20.46 20.74
N ASN A 205 -14.84 -21.28 19.76
CA ASN A 205 -13.52 -21.92 19.71
C ASN A 205 -12.41 -20.92 19.33
N TYR A 206 -12.73 -19.93 18.49
CA TYR A 206 -11.82 -18.80 18.25
C TYR A 206 -11.61 -17.99 19.54
N ASP A 207 -12.67 -17.67 20.28
CA ASP A 207 -12.56 -16.92 21.54
C ASP A 207 -11.71 -17.67 22.57
N LYS A 208 -11.93 -18.98 22.73
CA LYS A 208 -11.09 -19.85 23.58
C LYS A 208 -9.61 -19.80 23.17
N LEU A 209 -9.31 -19.83 21.86
CA LEU A 209 -7.94 -19.72 21.37
C LEU A 209 -7.33 -18.37 21.75
N ILE A 210 -8.06 -17.27 21.59
CA ILE A 210 -7.58 -15.93 21.95
C ILE A 210 -7.33 -15.83 23.45
N ASP A 211 -8.20 -16.38 24.30
CA ASP A 211 -8.01 -16.37 25.75
C ASP A 211 -6.84 -17.24 26.21
N GLN A 212 -6.60 -18.38 25.56
CA GLN A 212 -5.38 -19.16 25.77
C GLN A 212 -4.13 -18.36 25.40
N LEU A 213 -4.12 -17.72 24.23
CA LEU A 213 -2.99 -16.93 23.76
C LEU A 213 -2.71 -15.73 24.65
N ARG A 214 -3.74 -15.03 25.16
CA ARG A 214 -3.57 -13.94 26.14
C ARG A 214 -2.79 -14.37 27.38
N ASN A 215 -2.92 -15.64 27.77
CA ASN A 215 -2.24 -16.20 28.93
C ASN A 215 -0.91 -16.88 28.60
N ASP A 216 -0.60 -17.07 27.31
CA ASP A 216 0.61 -17.72 26.83
C ASP A 216 1.87 -16.88 27.20
N PRO A 217 2.85 -17.48 27.91
CA PRO A 217 4.07 -16.77 28.31
C PRO A 217 4.88 -16.24 27.12
N THR A 218 4.85 -16.93 25.98
CA THR A 218 5.57 -16.52 24.76
C THR A 218 4.94 -15.28 24.17
N LEU A 219 3.61 -15.23 24.05
CA LEU A 219 2.92 -14.03 23.56
C LEU A 219 3.08 -12.85 24.53
N LYS A 220 3.09 -13.11 25.85
CA LYS A 220 3.39 -12.08 26.85
C LYS A 220 4.79 -11.51 26.66
N GLN A 221 5.80 -12.36 26.51
CA GLN A 221 7.16 -11.91 26.22
C GLN A 221 7.23 -11.05 24.93
N VAL A 222 6.57 -11.50 23.86
CA VAL A 222 6.49 -10.73 22.60
C VAL A 222 5.87 -9.35 22.85
N ALA A 223 4.76 -9.28 23.59
CA ALA A 223 4.08 -8.02 23.89
C ALA A 223 4.96 -7.09 24.75
N ASP A 224 5.64 -7.62 25.75
CA ASP A 224 6.53 -6.85 26.63
C ASP A 224 7.73 -6.27 25.86
N ASP A 225 8.37 -7.09 25.02
CA ASP A 225 9.53 -6.65 24.23
C ASP A 225 9.13 -5.61 23.19
N MET A 226 7.99 -5.78 22.52
CA MET A 226 7.45 -4.77 21.59
C MET A 226 7.06 -3.48 22.31
N THR A 227 6.52 -3.58 23.53
CA THR A 227 6.20 -2.40 24.35
C THR A 227 7.46 -1.64 24.77
N LYS A 228 8.52 -2.35 25.19
CA LYS A 228 9.82 -1.73 25.49
C LYS A 228 10.42 -1.05 24.25
N ALA A 229 10.39 -1.71 23.09
CA ALA A 229 10.87 -1.14 21.84
C ALA A 229 10.09 0.14 21.47
N TYR A 230 8.77 0.13 21.64
CA TYR A 230 7.93 1.30 21.43
C TYR A 230 8.28 2.45 22.38
N GLN A 231 8.43 2.17 23.67
CA GLN A 231 8.79 3.18 24.67
C GLN A 231 10.16 3.79 24.39
N ALA A 232 11.16 2.97 24.04
CA ALA A 232 12.48 3.46 23.65
C ALA A 232 12.41 4.39 22.43
N LYS A 233 11.63 4.03 21.41
CA LYS A 233 11.40 4.87 20.23
C LYS A 233 10.76 6.21 20.59
N VAL A 234 9.75 6.22 21.45
CA VAL A 234 9.03 7.44 21.83
C VAL A 234 9.90 8.36 22.70
N ASN A 235 10.73 7.80 23.58
CA ASN A 235 11.60 8.56 24.47
C ASN A 235 12.86 9.12 23.78
N ASN A 236 13.27 8.55 22.64
CA ASN A 236 14.42 8.99 21.86
C ASN A 236 14.07 10.01 20.75
N LYS A 237 12.83 10.52 20.73
CA LYS A 237 12.36 11.57 19.83
C LYS A 237 12.17 12.88 20.59
#